data_AF-A0AAD5DZL7-F1
#
_entry.id   AF-A0AAD5DZL7-F1
#
_cell.length_a   1.000
_cell.length_b   1.000
_cell.length_c   1.000
_cell.angle_alpha   90.00
_cell.angle_beta   90.00
_cell.angle_gamma   90.00
#
_symmetry.space_group_name_H-M   'P 1'
#
loop_
_entity.id
_entity.type
_entity.pdbx_description
1 polymer ?
#
loop_
_entity_poly.entity_id
_entity_poly.type
_entity_poly.pdbx_seq_one_letter_code
_entity_poly.pdbx_strand_id
1 'polypeptide(L)'
;MRHPGRPEGRPAAAAPAAAAAWRPSVNAQSVRRAAAAAVVAAAAPAAAQVVLTREQGKNGKLRKVLEGRGISCLELPMVETTAGPDRDKLPQVLAERSADFDWVCITSPEAASVFLEGWHAAGRPAVRLAVVGEGTGKVFEAAAADGAPQPQFVPSVANAEHFGPELPFVEGGSKRVLYPASNKASTELQSGLEKRGFEVLRLNTYDTVPVTQLDATALEAAKQAAVVTVGSPSAIKAWVQIVGEEATQGMSIACIGSTSARAAEKLGLQRIKYPDAPGVDTWAAVVEDCLRERQLLPASA
;
A
#
# COMPACT_ATOMS: atom_id res chain seq x y z
N MET A 1 65.06 25.40 31.77
CA MET A 1 65.00 24.85 30.40
C MET A 1 63.99 23.71 30.40
N ARG A 2 63.05 23.76 29.44
CA ARG A 2 62.14 22.69 28.95
C ARG A 2 61.03 22.15 29.89
N HIS A 3 59.81 22.66 29.64
CA HIS A 3 58.53 21.90 29.68
C HIS A 3 58.63 20.63 28.81
N PRO A 4 57.90 19.54 29.14
CA PRO A 4 56.50 19.32 28.69
C PRO A 4 55.67 18.55 29.76
N GLY A 5 54.36 18.31 29.68
CA GLY A 5 53.30 18.56 28.71
C GLY A 5 51.98 18.16 29.39
N ARG A 6 50.93 18.97 29.21
CA ARG A 6 49.58 18.80 29.75
C ARG A 6 48.89 17.60 29.07
N PRO A 7 48.17 16.71 29.79
CA PRO A 7 47.30 15.74 29.13
C PRO A 7 46.03 16.43 28.63
N GLU A 8 45.72 16.13 27.37
CA GLU A 8 44.67 16.73 26.55
C GLU A 8 43.25 16.38 27.06
N GLY A 9 42.35 17.33 26.86
CA GLY A 9 40.97 17.28 27.34
C GLY A 9 40.15 16.17 26.67
N ARG A 10 39.32 15.51 27.49
CA ARG A 10 38.17 14.73 27.01
C ARG A 10 37.26 15.62 26.16
N PRO A 11 36.87 15.22 24.94
CA PRO A 11 35.79 15.89 24.24
C PRO A 11 34.46 15.59 24.95
N ALA A 12 33.69 16.66 25.18
CA ALA A 12 32.35 16.59 25.73
C ALA A 12 31.42 15.79 24.79
N ALA A 13 30.57 14.96 25.37
CA ALA A 13 29.52 14.22 24.67
C ALA A 13 28.56 15.20 23.96
N ALA A 14 28.45 15.07 22.64
CA ALA A 14 27.47 15.78 21.84
C ALA A 14 26.07 15.25 22.16
N ALA A 15 25.16 16.17 22.52
CA ALA A 15 23.74 15.90 22.68
C ALA A 15 23.11 15.45 21.33
N PRO A 16 22.07 14.60 21.35
CA PRO A 16 21.44 14.13 20.12
C PRO A 16 20.72 15.30 19.42
N ALA A 17 20.97 15.43 18.12
CA ALA A 17 20.29 16.39 17.26
C ALA A 17 18.78 16.12 17.22
N ALA A 18 17.99 17.16 17.50
CA ALA A 18 16.54 17.11 17.42
C ALA A 18 16.08 16.71 16.02
N ALA A 19 15.10 15.80 15.96
CA ALA A 19 14.46 15.37 14.73
C ALA A 19 13.90 16.58 13.97
N ALA A 20 14.42 16.82 12.77
CA ALA A 20 13.90 17.83 11.87
C ALA A 20 12.47 17.46 11.47
N ALA A 21 11.50 18.22 11.98
CA ALA A 21 10.11 18.12 11.57
C ALA A 21 9.99 18.47 10.08
N TRP A 22 9.69 17.47 9.26
CA TRP A 22 9.34 17.65 7.86
C TRP A 22 8.06 18.49 7.76
N ARG A 23 8.15 19.66 7.10
CA ARG A 23 7.03 20.53 6.75
C ARG A 23 6.99 20.69 5.24
N PRO A 24 5.98 20.14 4.52
CA PRO A 24 5.75 20.54 3.15
C PRO A 24 4.81 21.76 3.12
N SER A 25 5.23 22.81 2.43
CA SER A 25 4.37 23.91 2.00
C SER A 25 3.52 23.44 0.82
N VAL A 26 2.24 23.16 1.07
CA VAL A 26 1.27 22.97 -0.02
C VAL A 26 0.45 24.24 -0.11
N ASN A 27 0.62 24.95 -1.23
CA ASN A 27 -0.08 26.19 -1.53
C ASN A 27 -1.56 25.87 -1.76
N ALA A 28 -2.42 26.27 -0.82
CA ALA A 28 -3.86 26.06 -0.86
C ALA A 28 -4.54 27.03 -1.84
N GLN A 29 -4.25 26.91 -3.14
CA GLN A 29 -4.91 27.71 -4.18
C GLN A 29 -4.78 27.06 -5.56
N SER A 30 -5.68 26.12 -5.88
CA SER A 30 -6.05 25.83 -7.26
C SER A 30 -7.37 25.06 -7.33
N VAL A 31 -8.46 25.74 -6.96
CA VAL A 31 -9.83 25.29 -7.30
C VAL A 31 -10.23 26.01 -8.58
N ARG A 32 -10.44 25.28 -9.69
CA ARG A 32 -11.06 25.82 -10.89
C ARG A 32 -12.46 25.24 -11.04
N ARG A 33 -13.45 26.13 -11.26
CA ARG A 33 -14.82 25.78 -11.63
C ARG A 33 -14.86 25.28 -13.08
N ALA A 34 -15.38 24.09 -13.32
CA ALA A 34 -15.82 23.66 -14.64
C ALA A 34 -17.20 24.27 -14.96
N ALA A 35 -17.42 24.61 -16.24
CA ALA A 35 -18.61 25.31 -16.72
C ALA A 35 -19.86 24.41 -16.74
N ALA A 36 -21.01 25.04 -16.50
CA ALA A 36 -22.32 24.41 -16.40
C ALA A 36 -22.87 23.94 -17.76
N ALA A 37 -23.29 22.68 -17.83
CA ALA A 37 -24.27 22.19 -18.80
C ALA A 37 -25.52 21.75 -18.03
N ALA A 38 -26.70 22.14 -18.53
CA ALA A 38 -27.99 21.88 -17.88
C ALA A 38 -28.26 20.37 -17.75
N VAL A 39 -28.51 19.93 -16.52
CA VAL A 39 -28.93 18.56 -16.19
C VAL A 39 -30.31 18.65 -15.55
N VAL A 40 -31.27 17.90 -16.12
CA VAL A 40 -32.58 17.63 -15.53
C VAL A 40 -32.37 17.21 -14.08
N ALA A 41 -33.10 17.82 -13.14
CA ALA A 41 -32.94 17.58 -11.71
C ALA A 41 -33.20 16.09 -11.38
N ALA A 42 -32.12 15.30 -11.38
CA ALA A 42 -32.06 14.04 -10.67
C ALA A 42 -32.03 14.39 -9.18
N ALA A 43 -32.86 13.72 -8.39
CA ALA A 43 -32.83 13.84 -6.93
C ALA A 43 -31.39 13.69 -6.43
N ALA A 44 -31.00 14.51 -5.45
CA ALA A 44 -29.68 14.41 -4.83
C ALA A 44 -29.43 12.94 -4.45
N PRO A 45 -28.29 12.34 -4.84
CA PRO A 45 -28.02 10.96 -4.50
C PRO A 45 -28.09 10.83 -2.98
N ALA A 46 -28.84 9.83 -2.50
CA ALA A 46 -28.82 9.48 -1.07
C ALA A 46 -27.35 9.38 -0.63
N ALA A 47 -26.99 10.06 0.46
CA ALA A 47 -25.61 10.11 0.92
C ALA A 47 -25.02 8.70 0.99
N ALA A 48 -23.88 8.48 0.31
CA ALA A 48 -23.26 7.17 0.26
C ALA A 48 -22.92 6.72 1.68
N GLN A 49 -23.28 5.48 2.03
CA GLN A 49 -23.00 4.95 3.36
C GLN A 49 -21.50 4.68 3.55
N VAL A 50 -20.82 4.32 2.45
CA VAL A 50 -19.43 3.85 2.47
C VAL A 50 -18.60 4.56 1.42
N VAL A 51 -17.39 4.99 1.78
CA VAL A 51 -16.38 5.53 0.86
C VAL A 51 -15.28 4.51 0.59
N LEU A 52 -14.96 4.31 -0.69
CA LEU A 52 -13.93 3.41 -1.17
C LEU A 52 -12.67 4.19 -1.58
N THR A 53 -11.58 4.03 -0.83
CA THR A 53 -10.40 4.92 -0.94
C THR A 53 -9.22 4.35 -1.71
N ARG A 54 -9.29 3.09 -2.17
CA ARG A 54 -8.17 2.52 -2.95
C ARG A 54 -8.06 3.25 -4.28
N GLU A 55 -6.88 3.13 -4.86
CA GLU A 55 -6.59 3.61 -6.22
C GLU A 55 -7.67 3.23 -7.23
N GLN A 56 -7.84 4.12 -8.22
CA GLN A 56 -8.79 3.97 -9.31
C GLN A 56 -8.72 2.56 -9.92
N GLY A 57 -9.87 1.93 -10.10
CA GLY A 57 -9.96 0.58 -10.66
C GLY A 57 -9.70 -0.56 -9.66
N LYS A 58 -9.21 -0.30 -8.45
CA LYS A 58 -8.91 -1.35 -7.45
C LYS A 58 -10.01 -1.57 -6.41
N ASN A 59 -11.10 -0.80 -6.46
CA ASN A 59 -12.25 -0.94 -5.57
C ASN A 59 -13.34 -1.90 -6.09
N GLY A 60 -13.32 -2.28 -7.36
CA GLY A 60 -14.45 -2.97 -8.02
C GLY A 60 -14.91 -4.25 -7.34
N LYS A 61 -14.00 -5.09 -6.82
CA LYS A 61 -14.36 -6.31 -6.08
C LYS A 61 -15.12 -6.00 -4.79
N LEU A 62 -14.62 -5.07 -3.98
CA LEU A 62 -15.27 -4.67 -2.72
C LEU A 62 -16.61 -3.98 -3.00
N ARG A 63 -16.63 -3.05 -3.97
CA ARG A 63 -17.85 -2.38 -4.42
C ARG A 63 -18.94 -3.39 -4.79
N LYS A 64 -18.61 -4.36 -5.65
CA LYS A 64 -19.57 -5.38 -6.10
C LYS A 64 -20.14 -6.19 -4.94
N VAL A 65 -19.31 -6.56 -3.95
CA VAL A 65 -19.78 -7.27 -2.76
C VAL A 65 -20.71 -6.40 -1.92
N LEU A 66 -20.36 -5.15 -1.66
CA LEU A 66 -21.17 -4.23 -0.84
C LEU A 66 -22.50 -3.85 -1.53
N GLU A 67 -22.45 -3.47 -2.80
CA GLU A 67 -23.65 -3.12 -3.59
C GLU A 67 -24.57 -4.33 -3.78
N GLY A 68 -24.00 -5.53 -3.96
CA GLY A 68 -24.75 -6.78 -3.99
C GLY A 68 -25.48 -7.09 -2.68
N ARG A 69 -25.10 -6.43 -1.57
CA ARG A 69 -25.74 -6.50 -0.26
C ARG A 69 -26.59 -5.25 0.05
N GLY A 70 -26.85 -4.40 -0.95
CA GLY A 70 -27.68 -3.20 -0.82
C GLY A 70 -26.99 -2.00 -0.17
N ILE A 71 -25.65 -2.03 -0.01
CA ILE A 71 -24.89 -0.95 0.62
C ILE A 71 -24.41 0.04 -0.45
N SER A 72 -24.77 1.32 -0.29
CA SER A 72 -24.37 2.37 -1.24
C SER A 72 -22.91 2.79 -1.05
N CYS A 73 -22.16 2.82 -2.16
CA CYS A 73 -20.72 3.07 -2.16
C CYS A 73 -20.34 4.27 -3.04
N LEU A 74 -19.54 5.19 -2.50
CA LEU A 74 -18.87 6.25 -3.23
C LEU A 74 -17.39 5.89 -3.43
N GLU A 75 -16.90 5.94 -4.67
CA GLU A 75 -15.46 5.83 -4.89
C GLU A 75 -14.82 7.20 -4.79
N LEU A 76 -13.80 7.30 -3.97
CA LEU A 76 -12.95 8.47 -3.86
C LEU A 76 -11.49 8.00 -3.67
N PRO A 77 -10.79 7.63 -4.77
CA PRO A 77 -9.41 7.17 -4.69
C PRO A 77 -8.54 8.20 -3.99
N MET A 78 -7.84 7.78 -2.94
CA MET A 78 -6.96 8.67 -2.16
C MET A 78 -5.49 8.58 -2.58
N VAL A 79 -5.14 7.54 -3.32
CA VAL A 79 -3.77 7.27 -3.75
C VAL A 79 -3.74 6.80 -5.19
N GLU A 80 -2.60 7.03 -5.84
CA GLU A 80 -2.27 6.52 -7.17
C GLU A 80 -0.86 5.91 -7.17
N THR A 81 -0.65 4.96 -8.07
CA THR A 81 0.64 4.35 -8.30
C THR A 81 1.39 5.12 -9.39
N THR A 82 2.63 5.51 -9.10
CA THR A 82 3.51 6.19 -10.05
C THR A 82 4.79 5.40 -10.27
N ALA A 83 5.50 5.69 -11.36
CA ALA A 83 6.79 5.07 -11.63
C ALA A 83 7.81 5.43 -10.52
N GLY A 84 8.51 4.42 -10.03
CA GLY A 84 9.58 4.58 -9.06
C GLY A 84 10.91 4.92 -9.75
N PRO A 85 11.93 5.36 -8.99
CA PRO A 85 13.21 5.79 -9.55
C PRO A 85 13.98 4.68 -10.28
N ASP A 86 13.67 3.41 -10.01
CA ASP A 86 14.30 2.26 -10.65
C ASP A 86 13.37 1.53 -11.63
N ARG A 87 12.21 2.12 -11.99
CA ARG A 87 11.23 1.51 -12.91
C ARG A 87 11.89 1.03 -14.21
N ASP A 88 12.68 1.91 -14.82
CA ASP A 88 13.29 1.67 -16.14
C ASP A 88 14.46 0.68 -16.08
N LYS A 89 15.04 0.46 -14.89
CA LYS A 89 16.13 -0.50 -14.70
C LYS A 89 15.63 -1.94 -14.66
N LEU A 90 14.37 -2.15 -14.25
CA LEU A 90 13.83 -3.50 -14.06
C LEU A 90 13.87 -4.36 -15.33
N PRO A 91 13.39 -3.89 -16.52
CA PRO A 91 13.47 -4.69 -17.74
C PRO A 91 14.90 -5.04 -18.12
N GLN A 92 15.82 -4.10 -18.00
CA GLN A 92 17.24 -4.31 -18.33
C GLN A 92 17.87 -5.38 -17.41
N VAL A 93 17.67 -5.25 -16.10
CA VAL A 93 18.17 -6.24 -15.12
C VAL A 93 17.60 -7.63 -15.38
N LEU A 94 16.32 -7.73 -15.74
CA LEU A 94 15.70 -9.02 -16.07
C LEU A 94 16.27 -9.61 -17.38
N ALA A 95 16.43 -8.80 -18.42
CA ALA A 95 16.91 -9.25 -19.72
C ALA A 95 18.38 -9.71 -19.65
N GLU A 96 19.23 -8.96 -18.96
CA GLU A 96 20.68 -9.17 -18.94
C GLU A 96 21.13 -10.11 -17.81
N ARG A 97 20.39 -10.14 -16.69
CA ARG A 97 20.88 -10.70 -15.42
C ARG A 97 19.87 -11.56 -14.68
N SER A 98 18.76 -11.97 -15.30
CA SER A 98 17.78 -12.86 -14.64
C SER A 98 18.41 -14.14 -14.08
N ALA A 99 19.36 -14.73 -14.79
CA ALA A 99 20.08 -15.94 -14.36
C ALA A 99 21.03 -15.70 -13.17
N ASP A 100 21.34 -14.45 -12.81
CA ASP A 100 22.14 -14.13 -11.65
C ASP A 100 21.38 -14.36 -10.34
N PHE A 101 20.04 -14.38 -10.37
CA PHE A 101 19.20 -14.38 -9.18
C PHE A 101 18.58 -15.76 -8.94
N ASP A 102 18.73 -16.24 -7.71
CA ASP A 102 18.05 -17.44 -7.23
C ASP A 102 16.54 -17.21 -7.07
N TRP A 103 16.15 -15.97 -6.72
CA TRP A 103 14.78 -15.58 -6.47
C TRP A 103 14.48 -14.16 -6.95
N VAL A 104 13.27 -13.96 -7.43
CA VAL A 104 12.61 -12.66 -7.49
C VAL A 104 11.53 -12.63 -6.40
N CYS A 105 11.68 -11.72 -5.43
CA CYS A 105 10.77 -11.59 -4.30
C CYS A 105 9.74 -10.48 -4.54
N ILE A 106 8.45 -10.79 -4.45
CA ILE A 106 7.35 -9.86 -4.73
C ILE A 106 6.43 -9.74 -3.51
N THR A 107 6.31 -8.52 -2.97
CA THR A 107 5.69 -8.29 -1.65
C THR A 107 4.34 -7.60 -1.69
N SER A 108 3.77 -7.36 -2.87
CA SER A 108 2.41 -6.85 -3.00
C SER A 108 1.82 -7.17 -4.36
N PRO A 109 0.47 -7.15 -4.50
CA PRO A 109 -0.18 -7.23 -5.81
C PRO A 109 0.32 -6.14 -6.76
N GLU A 110 0.67 -4.96 -6.24
CA GLU A 110 1.22 -3.88 -7.06
C GLU A 110 2.59 -4.18 -7.60
N ALA A 111 3.48 -4.68 -6.74
CA ALA A 111 4.80 -5.12 -7.16
C ALA A 111 4.71 -6.22 -8.21
N ALA A 112 3.69 -7.09 -8.15
CA ALA A 112 3.44 -8.12 -9.16
C ALA A 112 3.06 -7.52 -10.52
N SER A 113 2.09 -6.59 -10.56
CA SER A 113 1.70 -5.90 -11.81
C SER A 113 2.88 -5.15 -12.43
N VAL A 114 3.58 -4.37 -11.62
CA VAL A 114 4.77 -3.60 -12.01
C VAL A 114 5.87 -4.54 -12.51
N PHE A 115 6.07 -5.68 -11.85
CA PHE A 115 7.02 -6.70 -12.26
C PHE A 115 6.66 -7.33 -13.61
N LEU A 116 5.39 -7.72 -13.81
CA LEU A 116 4.94 -8.36 -15.04
C LEU A 116 5.15 -7.45 -16.25
N GLU A 117 4.82 -6.16 -16.14
CA GLU A 117 5.12 -5.18 -17.20
C GLU A 117 6.62 -5.16 -17.54
N GLY A 118 7.50 -5.12 -16.53
CA GLY A 118 8.94 -5.13 -16.74
C GLY A 118 9.47 -6.45 -17.29
N TRP A 119 8.90 -7.57 -16.86
CA TRP A 119 9.23 -8.91 -17.33
C TRP A 119 8.80 -9.13 -18.78
N HIS A 120 7.64 -8.60 -19.20
CA HIS A 120 7.22 -8.58 -20.60
C HIS A 120 8.19 -7.76 -21.45
N ALA A 121 8.55 -6.55 -20.99
CA ALA A 121 9.51 -5.69 -21.69
C ALA A 121 10.92 -6.33 -21.79
N ALA A 122 11.30 -7.17 -20.83
CA ALA A 122 12.55 -7.91 -20.81
C ALA A 122 12.59 -9.14 -21.73
N GLY A 123 11.52 -9.42 -22.49
CA GLY A 123 11.45 -10.61 -23.34
C GLY A 123 11.13 -11.90 -22.59
N ARG A 124 10.45 -11.80 -21.43
CA ARG A 124 9.95 -12.95 -20.65
C ARG A 124 11.03 -13.94 -20.18
N PRO A 125 12.11 -13.49 -19.52
CA PRO A 125 13.16 -14.38 -19.05
C PRO A 125 12.65 -15.38 -18.01
N ALA A 126 13.29 -16.55 -17.94
CA ALA A 126 12.99 -17.53 -16.90
C ALA A 126 13.43 -16.98 -15.52
N VAL A 127 12.52 -17.02 -14.55
CA VAL A 127 12.77 -16.57 -13.17
C VAL A 127 12.09 -17.51 -12.17
N ARG A 128 12.62 -17.54 -10.95
CA ARG A 128 11.99 -18.21 -9.82
C ARG A 128 11.33 -17.17 -8.90
N LEU A 129 10.03 -17.32 -8.66
CA LEU A 129 9.24 -16.33 -7.91
C LEU A 129 8.97 -16.77 -6.47
N ALA A 130 9.17 -15.84 -5.55
CA ALA A 130 8.66 -15.89 -4.18
C ALA A 130 7.67 -14.74 -3.97
N VAL A 131 6.48 -15.03 -3.45
CA VAL A 131 5.46 -14.00 -3.19
C VAL A 131 5.09 -13.97 -1.71
N VAL A 132 4.76 -12.78 -1.20
CA VAL A 132 4.47 -12.64 0.25
C VAL A 132 3.18 -13.35 0.66
N GLY A 133 2.21 -13.50 -0.23
CA GLY A 133 0.92 -14.08 0.13
C GLY A 133 -0.03 -14.21 -1.05
N GLU A 134 -1.19 -14.82 -0.76
CA GLU A 134 -2.18 -15.24 -1.75
C GLU A 134 -2.66 -14.09 -2.66
N GLY A 135 -2.88 -12.90 -2.10
CA GLY A 135 -3.31 -11.73 -2.89
C GLY A 135 -2.32 -11.34 -3.99
N THR A 136 -1.02 -11.52 -3.72
CA THR A 136 0.06 -11.30 -4.70
C THR A 136 0.12 -12.46 -5.70
N GLY A 137 -0.01 -13.71 -5.22
CA GLY A 137 -0.04 -14.91 -6.07
C GLY A 137 -1.15 -14.88 -7.12
N LYS A 138 -2.35 -14.41 -6.74
CA LYS A 138 -3.51 -14.26 -7.64
C LYS A 138 -3.24 -13.36 -8.86
N VAL A 139 -2.28 -12.43 -8.79
CA VAL A 139 -1.89 -11.61 -9.95
C VAL A 139 -1.14 -12.46 -10.98
N PHE A 140 -0.24 -13.35 -10.53
CA PHE A 140 0.48 -14.28 -11.40
C PHE A 140 -0.41 -15.39 -11.95
N GLU A 141 -1.36 -15.89 -11.14
CA GLU A 141 -2.37 -16.85 -11.60
C GLU A 141 -3.23 -16.27 -12.72
N ALA A 142 -3.68 -15.02 -12.59
CA ALA A 142 -4.46 -14.35 -13.61
C ALA A 142 -3.67 -14.13 -14.92
N ALA A 143 -2.34 -13.99 -14.83
CA ALA A 143 -1.44 -13.83 -15.96
C ALA A 143 -0.86 -15.17 -16.49
N ALA A 144 -1.28 -16.32 -15.95
CA ALA A 144 -0.74 -17.63 -16.33
C ALA A 144 -0.97 -17.95 -17.82
N ALA A 145 -2.12 -17.53 -18.37
CA ALA A 145 -2.43 -17.71 -19.79
C ALA A 145 -1.47 -16.95 -20.72
N ASP A 146 -0.85 -15.87 -20.22
CA ASP A 146 0.14 -15.06 -20.94
C ASP A 146 1.59 -15.58 -20.75
N GLY A 147 1.73 -16.76 -20.13
CA GLY A 147 3.00 -17.42 -19.86
C GLY A 147 3.73 -16.88 -18.64
N ALA A 148 3.05 -16.14 -17.75
CA ALA A 148 3.68 -15.59 -16.56
C ALA A 148 4.25 -16.69 -15.65
N PRO A 149 5.45 -16.50 -15.08
CA PRO A 149 6.01 -17.43 -14.10
C PRO A 149 5.08 -17.53 -12.89
N GLN A 150 4.94 -18.73 -12.35
CA GLN A 150 4.11 -18.97 -11.17
C GLN A 150 4.96 -18.96 -9.89
N PRO A 151 4.41 -18.48 -8.76
CA PRO A 151 5.12 -18.51 -7.48
C PRO A 151 5.54 -19.93 -7.09
N GLN A 152 6.80 -20.08 -6.69
CA GLN A 152 7.38 -21.34 -6.20
C GLN A 152 7.57 -21.33 -4.69
N PHE A 153 7.38 -20.17 -4.05
CA PHE A 153 7.46 -20.02 -2.61
C PHE A 153 6.46 -18.97 -2.11
N VAL A 154 5.81 -19.29 -1.00
CA VAL A 154 4.95 -18.40 -0.21
C VAL A 154 5.28 -18.67 1.27
N PRO A 155 5.56 -17.64 2.08
CA PRO A 155 5.81 -17.85 3.51
C PRO A 155 4.54 -18.27 4.25
N SER A 156 4.72 -18.83 5.44
CA SER A 156 3.65 -19.29 6.33
C SER A 156 2.72 -18.16 6.76
N VAL A 157 3.26 -16.96 6.94
CA VAL A 157 2.51 -15.73 7.25
C VAL A 157 2.91 -14.64 6.26
N ALA A 158 1.91 -13.92 5.74
CA ALA A 158 2.10 -12.90 4.71
C ALA A 158 2.71 -11.59 5.22
N ASN A 159 3.92 -11.65 5.76
CA ASN A 159 4.69 -10.50 6.23
C ASN A 159 6.20 -10.68 6.00
N ALA A 160 6.95 -9.58 6.10
CA ALA A 160 8.41 -9.60 5.90
C ALA A 160 9.17 -10.42 6.97
N GLU A 161 8.63 -10.47 8.19
CA GLU A 161 9.20 -11.18 9.34
C GLU A 161 9.29 -12.69 9.12
N HIS A 162 8.33 -13.28 8.40
CA HIS A 162 8.33 -14.71 8.07
C HIS A 162 8.97 -14.95 6.70
N PHE A 163 8.73 -14.06 5.72
CA PHE A 163 9.30 -14.19 4.38
C PHE A 163 10.83 -14.29 4.40
N GLY A 164 11.51 -13.35 5.05
CA GLY A 164 12.99 -13.35 5.09
C GLY A 164 13.57 -14.66 5.64
N PRO A 165 13.17 -15.10 6.84
CA PRO A 165 13.59 -16.35 7.45
C PRO A 165 13.23 -17.64 6.71
N GLU A 166 12.08 -17.68 6.04
CA GLU A 166 11.57 -18.91 5.44
C GLU A 166 11.99 -19.12 3.98
N LEU A 167 12.45 -18.07 3.28
CA LEU A 167 12.88 -18.19 1.88
C LEU A 167 13.99 -19.27 1.75
N PRO A 168 13.80 -20.33 0.96
CA PRO A 168 14.77 -21.41 0.88
C PRO A 168 16.00 -20.98 0.06
N PHE A 169 17.17 -21.46 0.49
CA PHE A 169 18.36 -21.41 -0.37
C PHE A 169 18.19 -22.36 -1.54
N VAL A 170 18.74 -21.97 -2.69
CA VAL A 170 18.85 -22.84 -3.85
C VAL A 170 20.18 -23.57 -3.75
N GLU A 171 20.15 -24.90 -3.77
CA GLU A 171 21.38 -25.70 -3.73
C GLU A 171 22.27 -25.37 -4.94
N GLY A 172 23.53 -25.01 -4.69
CA GLY A 172 24.45 -24.53 -5.72
C GLY A 172 24.10 -23.15 -6.32
N GLY A 173 23.10 -22.46 -5.75
CA GLY A 173 22.63 -21.15 -6.22
C GLY A 173 23.56 -19.99 -5.88
N SER A 174 23.25 -18.82 -6.46
CA SER A 174 24.05 -17.60 -6.33
C SER A 174 23.88 -16.90 -4.97
N LYS A 175 22.83 -17.26 -4.21
CA LYS A 175 22.34 -16.55 -3.02
C LYS A 175 21.97 -15.09 -3.32
N ARG A 176 21.59 -14.76 -4.55
CA ARG A 176 21.20 -13.40 -4.94
C ARG A 176 19.70 -13.31 -5.14
N VAL A 177 19.10 -12.23 -4.65
CA VAL A 177 17.66 -11.97 -4.74
C VAL A 177 17.43 -10.65 -5.44
N LEU A 178 16.57 -10.65 -6.46
CA LEU A 178 16.00 -9.44 -7.02
C LEU A 178 14.73 -9.07 -6.25
N TYR A 179 14.65 -7.84 -5.74
CA TYR A 179 13.51 -7.37 -4.96
C TYR A 179 12.91 -6.08 -5.55
N PRO A 180 11.99 -6.19 -6.53
CA PRO A 180 11.17 -5.08 -6.98
C PRO A 180 10.21 -4.67 -5.86
N ALA A 181 10.29 -3.42 -5.41
CA ALA A 181 9.52 -2.92 -4.28
C ALA A 181 8.98 -1.51 -4.54
N SER A 182 8.05 -1.09 -3.68
CA SER A 182 7.70 0.34 -3.58
C SER A 182 8.89 1.12 -3.03
N ASN A 183 9.09 2.35 -3.50
CA ASN A 183 9.99 3.33 -2.88
C ASN A 183 9.70 3.53 -1.38
N LYS A 184 8.44 3.37 -0.97
CA LYS A 184 7.98 3.51 0.43
C LYS A 184 7.98 2.19 1.21
N ALA A 185 8.34 1.06 0.60
CA ALA A 185 8.34 -0.22 1.28
C ALA A 185 9.41 -0.26 2.38
N SER A 186 9.06 -0.87 3.53
CA SER A 186 9.99 -1.12 4.63
C SER A 186 11.24 -1.88 4.13
N THR A 187 12.37 -1.63 4.78
CA THR A 187 13.63 -2.36 4.55
C THR A 187 13.73 -3.67 5.32
N GLU A 188 12.71 -4.03 6.10
CA GLU A 188 12.68 -5.26 6.91
C GLU A 188 12.95 -6.53 6.12
N LEU A 189 12.29 -6.74 4.96
CA LEU A 189 12.51 -7.94 4.16
C LEU A 189 13.96 -8.00 3.65
N GLN A 190 14.45 -6.90 3.08
CA GLN A 190 15.83 -6.79 2.60
C GLN A 190 16.80 -7.14 3.73
N SER A 191 16.63 -6.51 4.89
CA SER A 191 17.49 -6.72 6.05
C SER A 191 17.41 -8.15 6.59
N GLY A 192 16.22 -8.76 6.58
CA GLY A 192 16.00 -10.16 6.98
C GLY A 192 16.70 -11.16 6.04
N LEU A 193 16.65 -10.91 4.74
CA LEU A 193 17.33 -11.73 3.73
C LEU A 193 18.86 -11.57 3.82
N GLU A 194 19.36 -10.34 3.92
CA GLU A 194 20.79 -10.05 4.07
C GLU A 194 21.38 -10.69 5.32
N LYS A 195 20.66 -10.64 6.45
CA LYS A 195 21.06 -11.33 7.70
C LYS A 195 21.19 -12.85 7.55
N ARG A 196 20.48 -13.46 6.59
CA ARG A 196 20.61 -14.89 6.28
C ARG A 196 21.74 -15.18 5.30
N GLY A 197 22.35 -14.15 4.70
CA GLY A 197 23.45 -14.30 3.75
C GLY A 197 23.01 -14.28 2.29
N PHE A 198 21.81 -13.76 1.98
CA PHE A 198 21.46 -13.39 0.62
C PHE A 198 22.08 -12.03 0.25
N GLU A 199 22.54 -11.88 -0.99
CA GLU A 199 22.78 -10.57 -1.59
C GLU A 199 21.47 -10.07 -2.20
N VAL A 200 20.98 -8.89 -1.79
CA VAL A 200 19.69 -8.37 -2.26
C VAL A 200 19.91 -7.18 -3.19
N LEU A 201 19.48 -7.33 -4.45
CA LEU A 201 19.31 -6.21 -5.36
C LEU A 201 17.87 -5.69 -5.24
N ARG A 202 17.67 -4.63 -4.46
CA ARG A 202 16.39 -3.93 -4.38
C ARG A 202 16.26 -2.92 -5.52
N LEU A 203 15.13 -2.92 -6.21
CA LEU A 203 14.74 -1.89 -7.19
C LEU A 203 13.44 -1.24 -6.74
N ASN A 204 13.46 0.07 -6.49
CA ASN A 204 12.27 0.84 -6.15
C ASN A 204 11.51 1.19 -7.45
N THR A 205 10.64 0.28 -7.88
CA THR A 205 10.04 0.28 -9.22
C THR A 205 8.75 1.06 -9.31
N TYR A 206 8.11 1.36 -8.18
CA TYR A 206 6.92 2.21 -8.12
C TYR A 206 6.87 3.03 -6.83
N ASP A 207 6.03 4.06 -6.80
CA ASP A 207 5.65 4.79 -5.60
C ASP A 207 4.12 4.79 -5.46
N THR A 208 3.62 4.97 -4.24
CA THR A 208 2.20 5.18 -3.95
C THR A 208 2.05 6.59 -3.39
N VAL A 209 1.56 7.52 -4.20
CA VAL A 209 1.43 8.93 -3.85
C VAL A 209 -0.04 9.30 -3.60
N PRO A 210 -0.34 10.32 -2.77
CA PRO A 210 -1.68 10.88 -2.69
C PRO A 210 -2.11 11.42 -4.05
N VAL A 211 -3.41 11.30 -4.38
CA VAL A 211 -3.96 11.95 -5.57
C VAL A 211 -3.85 13.47 -5.45
N THR A 212 -3.60 14.14 -6.57
CA THR A 212 -3.46 15.60 -6.62
C THR A 212 -4.75 16.33 -6.98
N GLN A 213 -5.74 15.62 -7.54
CA GLN A 213 -7.01 16.17 -7.99
C GLN A 213 -8.16 15.28 -7.51
N LEU A 214 -9.17 15.91 -6.91
CA LEU A 214 -10.40 15.26 -6.49
C LEU A 214 -11.60 16.09 -6.96
N ASP A 215 -12.67 15.41 -7.31
CA ASP A 215 -13.95 16.07 -7.56
C ASP A 215 -14.50 16.66 -6.26
N ALA A 216 -14.78 17.97 -6.26
CA ALA A 216 -15.20 18.67 -5.05
C ALA A 216 -16.57 18.17 -4.54
N THR A 217 -17.48 17.83 -5.45
CA THR A 217 -18.81 17.31 -5.09
C THR A 217 -18.69 15.93 -4.47
N ALA A 218 -17.85 15.05 -5.03
CA ALA A 218 -17.56 13.74 -4.46
C ALA A 218 -16.87 13.86 -3.10
N LEU A 219 -15.93 14.80 -2.93
CA LEU A 219 -15.28 15.03 -1.64
C LEU A 219 -16.28 15.48 -0.56
N GLU A 220 -17.18 16.41 -0.88
CA GLU A 220 -18.23 16.84 0.06
C GLU A 220 -19.21 15.70 0.38
N ALA A 221 -19.59 14.88 -0.61
CA ALA A 221 -20.40 13.69 -0.35
C ALA A 221 -19.66 12.67 0.53
N ALA A 222 -18.35 12.48 0.33
CA ALA A 222 -17.54 11.55 1.10
C ALA A 222 -17.40 11.95 2.58
N LYS A 223 -17.37 13.25 2.88
CA LYS A 223 -17.39 13.77 4.26
C LYS A 223 -18.65 13.41 5.05
N GLN A 224 -19.75 13.13 4.35
CA GLN A 224 -21.03 12.76 4.97
C GLN A 224 -21.22 11.25 5.13
N ALA A 225 -20.28 10.44 4.64
CA ALA A 225 -20.40 9.00 4.71
C ALA A 225 -20.23 8.47 6.15
N ALA A 226 -20.83 7.31 6.41
CA ALA A 226 -20.78 6.69 7.72
C ALA A 226 -19.48 5.90 7.94
N VAL A 227 -18.97 5.30 6.86
CA VAL A 227 -17.80 4.41 6.88
C VAL A 227 -16.82 4.82 5.79
N VAL A 228 -15.54 4.88 6.14
CA VAL A 228 -14.44 4.97 5.17
C VAL A 228 -13.68 3.66 5.16
N THR A 229 -13.48 3.08 3.98
CA THR A 229 -12.71 1.86 3.81
C THR A 229 -11.26 2.21 3.50
N VAL A 230 -10.29 1.52 4.11
CA VAL A 230 -8.85 1.82 3.96
C VAL A 230 -8.09 0.58 3.52
N GLY A 231 -7.58 0.61 2.29
CA GLY A 231 -6.76 -0.48 1.73
C GLY A 231 -5.27 -0.41 2.05
N SER A 232 -4.75 0.71 2.55
CA SER A 232 -3.32 0.87 2.86
C SER A 232 -3.05 1.99 3.86
N PRO A 233 -1.89 1.99 4.55
CA PRO A 233 -1.43 3.12 5.37
C PRO A 233 -1.38 4.46 4.62
N SER A 234 -1.01 4.44 3.33
CA SER A 234 -0.95 5.67 2.52
C SER A 234 -2.34 6.24 2.25
N ALA A 235 -3.35 5.39 2.06
CA ALA A 235 -4.72 5.83 1.81
C ALA A 235 -5.32 6.56 3.02
N ILE A 236 -5.14 6.07 4.25
CA ILE A 236 -5.67 6.77 5.44
C ILE A 236 -4.90 8.05 5.75
N LYS A 237 -3.59 8.09 5.51
CA LYS A 237 -2.80 9.33 5.67
C LYS A 237 -3.27 10.40 4.68
N ALA A 238 -3.45 10.04 3.41
CA ALA A 238 -3.97 10.94 2.38
C ALA A 238 -5.40 11.39 2.71
N TRP A 239 -6.26 10.47 3.15
CA TRP A 239 -7.62 10.78 3.59
C TRP A 239 -7.63 11.83 4.69
N VAL A 240 -6.93 11.60 5.81
CA VAL A 240 -6.90 12.55 6.95
C VAL A 240 -6.32 13.91 6.53
N GLN A 241 -5.31 13.92 5.67
CA GLN A 241 -4.72 15.15 5.15
C GLN A 241 -5.71 15.98 4.30
N ILE A 242 -6.56 15.33 3.52
CA ILE A 242 -7.49 15.98 2.58
C ILE A 242 -8.84 16.31 3.25
N VAL A 243 -9.38 15.36 4.00
CA VAL A 243 -10.72 15.42 4.61
C VAL A 243 -10.68 16.08 5.98
N GLY A 244 -9.56 16.00 6.69
CA GLY A 244 -9.38 16.52 8.04
C GLY A 244 -9.68 15.48 9.11
N GLU A 245 -8.96 15.60 10.24
CA GLU A 245 -9.07 14.66 11.36
C GLU A 245 -10.46 14.69 12.00
N GLU A 246 -11.03 15.87 12.26
CA GLU A 246 -12.34 16.04 12.90
C GLU A 246 -13.46 15.31 12.12
N ALA A 247 -13.53 15.54 10.82
CA ALA A 247 -14.49 14.86 9.95
C ALA A 247 -14.26 13.34 9.95
N THR A 248 -13.00 12.90 9.93
CA THR A 248 -12.65 11.47 9.94
C THR A 248 -13.02 10.80 11.26
N GLN A 249 -12.83 11.47 12.40
CA GLN A 249 -13.23 10.97 13.71
C GLN A 249 -14.73 10.69 13.77
N GLY A 250 -15.54 11.42 12.99
CA GLY A 250 -16.99 11.23 12.79
C GLY A 250 -17.41 9.91 12.12
N MET A 251 -16.47 9.19 11.50
CA MET A 251 -16.71 7.99 10.69
C MET A 251 -16.23 6.72 11.40
N SER A 252 -16.70 5.57 10.93
CA SER A 252 -16.04 4.28 11.22
C SER A 252 -15.01 3.97 10.13
N ILE A 253 -13.87 3.40 10.52
CA ILE A 253 -12.73 3.15 9.63
C ILE A 253 -12.59 1.64 9.45
N ALA A 254 -12.99 1.16 8.28
CA ALA A 254 -12.90 -0.25 7.91
C ALA A 254 -11.58 -0.50 7.16
N CYS A 255 -10.56 -0.94 7.87
CA CYS A 255 -9.26 -1.29 7.32
C CYS A 255 -9.27 -2.70 6.72
N ILE A 256 -8.57 -2.90 5.60
CA ILE A 256 -8.40 -4.21 4.97
C ILE A 256 -7.60 -5.20 5.84
N GLY A 257 -6.82 -4.69 6.79
CA GLY A 257 -5.96 -5.48 7.67
C GLY A 257 -5.21 -4.63 8.69
N SER A 258 -4.49 -5.33 9.58
CA SER A 258 -3.84 -4.76 10.77
C SER A 258 -2.81 -3.66 10.46
N THR A 259 -2.08 -3.74 9.34
CA THR A 259 -1.10 -2.70 8.96
C THR A 259 -1.76 -1.35 8.70
N SER A 260 -2.92 -1.34 8.04
CA SER A 260 -3.71 -0.12 7.80
C SER A 260 -4.36 0.38 9.08
N ALA A 261 -4.85 -0.53 9.94
CA ALA A 261 -5.43 -0.19 11.23
C ALA A 261 -4.41 0.48 12.15
N ARG A 262 -3.20 -0.08 12.29
CA ARG A 262 -2.10 0.53 13.04
C ARG A 262 -1.71 1.92 12.52
N ALA A 263 -1.85 2.15 11.21
CA ALA A 263 -1.60 3.48 10.63
C ALA A 263 -2.70 4.47 11.03
N ALA A 264 -3.96 4.04 11.06
CA ALA A 264 -5.08 4.84 11.54
C ALA A 264 -4.97 5.15 13.04
N GLU A 265 -4.58 4.17 13.88
CA GLU A 265 -4.36 4.34 15.32
C GLU A 265 -3.28 5.39 15.60
N LYS A 266 -2.17 5.34 14.84
CA LYS A 266 -1.09 6.34 14.94
C LYS A 266 -1.51 7.76 14.56
N LEU A 267 -2.62 7.90 13.84
CA LEU A 267 -3.24 9.19 13.52
C LEU A 267 -4.27 9.62 14.58
N GLY A 268 -4.40 8.90 15.69
CA GLY A 268 -5.31 9.22 16.80
C GLY A 268 -6.78 8.80 16.56
N LEU A 269 -7.05 8.10 15.47
CA LEU A 269 -8.41 7.68 15.11
C LEU A 269 -8.89 6.54 16.01
N GLN A 270 -10.17 6.54 16.38
CA GLN A 270 -10.70 5.63 17.42
C GLN A 270 -11.56 4.48 16.88
N ARG A 271 -12.41 4.75 15.88
CA ARG A 271 -13.41 3.78 15.38
C ARG A 271 -12.85 2.87 14.30
N ILE A 272 -11.78 2.13 14.62
CA ILE A 272 -11.03 1.34 13.65
C ILE A 272 -11.42 -0.14 13.78
N LYS A 273 -11.72 -0.78 12.65
CA LYS A 273 -11.94 -2.22 12.54
C LYS A 273 -11.17 -2.81 11.37
N TYR A 274 -10.77 -4.06 11.49
CA TYR A 274 -10.13 -4.84 10.43
C TYR A 274 -10.40 -6.33 10.66
N PRO A 275 -10.37 -7.18 9.62
CA PRO A 275 -10.59 -8.61 9.78
C PRO A 275 -9.32 -9.31 10.27
N ASP A 276 -9.48 -10.40 11.01
CA ASP A 276 -8.36 -11.28 11.40
C ASP A 276 -7.74 -12.00 10.20
N ALA A 277 -8.59 -12.35 9.22
CA ALA A 277 -8.18 -13.00 7.98
C ALA A 277 -8.25 -12.04 6.78
N PRO A 278 -7.23 -12.03 5.90
CA PRO A 278 -7.25 -11.20 4.70
C PRO A 278 -8.32 -11.67 3.72
N GLY A 279 -8.96 -10.74 3.02
CA GLY A 279 -9.95 -11.08 2.01
C GLY A 279 -10.91 -9.93 1.70
N VAL A 280 -11.49 -9.94 0.51
CA VAL A 280 -12.52 -8.95 0.15
C VAL A 280 -13.81 -9.20 0.94
N ASP A 281 -14.18 -10.47 1.14
CA ASP A 281 -15.41 -10.83 1.85
C ASP A 281 -15.32 -10.54 3.35
N THR A 282 -14.17 -10.83 3.98
CA THR A 282 -13.92 -10.50 5.38
C THR A 282 -13.84 -9.00 5.59
N TRP A 283 -13.26 -8.25 4.65
CA TRP A 283 -13.26 -6.79 4.68
C TRP A 283 -14.67 -6.21 4.50
N ALA A 284 -15.50 -6.79 3.62
CA ALA A 284 -16.89 -6.38 3.47
C ALA A 284 -17.72 -6.66 4.75
N ALA A 285 -17.48 -7.78 5.42
CA ALA A 285 -18.11 -8.06 6.72
C ALA A 285 -17.77 -6.99 7.77
N VAL A 286 -16.51 -6.54 7.82
CA VAL A 286 -16.10 -5.42 8.69
C VAL A 286 -16.85 -4.13 8.37
N VAL A 287 -17.09 -3.83 7.09
CA VAL A 287 -17.89 -2.67 6.67
C VAL A 287 -19.33 -2.79 7.20
N GLU A 288 -19.95 -3.97 7.09
CA GLU A 288 -21.29 -4.19 7.63
C GLU A 288 -21.34 -4.00 9.15
N ASP A 289 -20.36 -4.52 9.88
CA ASP A 289 -20.29 -4.36 11.34
C ASP A 289 -20.16 -2.89 11.72
N CYS A 290 -19.35 -2.12 10.99
CA CYS A 290 -19.28 -0.67 11.14
C CYS A 290 -20.64 0.01 10.89
N LEU A 291 -21.41 -0.44 9.90
CA LEU A 291 -22.74 0.11 9.60
C LEU A 291 -23.79 -0.29 10.65
N ARG A 292 -23.74 -1.52 11.17
CA ARG A 292 -24.63 -2.00 12.25
C ARG A 292 -24.42 -1.23 13.55
N GLU A 293 -23.17 -0.96 13.94
CA GLU A 293 -22.85 -0.13 15.11
C GLU A 293 -23.39 1.30 14.99
N ARG A 294 -23.57 1.77 13.75
CA ARG A 294 -24.17 3.07 13.43
C ARG A 294 -25.67 3.00 13.18
N GLN A 295 -26.30 1.84 13.38
CA GLN A 295 -27.73 1.59 13.17
C GLN A 295 -28.19 1.87 11.73
N LEU A 296 -27.28 1.70 10.76
CA LEU A 296 -27.55 1.87 9.32
C LEU A 296 -27.83 0.55 8.59
N LEU A 297 -27.68 -0.58 9.30
CA LEU A 297 -28.12 -1.91 8.90
C LEU A 297 -28.82 -2.59 10.09
N PRO A 298 -29.77 -3.51 9.84
CA PRO A 298 -30.38 -4.30 10.91
C PRO A 298 -29.32 -5.15 11.64
N ALA A 299 -29.59 -5.45 12.92
CA ALA A 299 -28.77 -6.38 13.70
C ALA A 299 -28.70 -7.75 13.01
N SER A 300 -27.57 -8.43 13.12
CA SER A 300 -27.42 -9.80 12.62
C SER A 300 -28.46 -10.71 13.28
N ALA A 301 -29.18 -11.49 12.46
CA ALA A 301 -30.12 -12.51 12.89
C ALA A 301 -29.43 -13.71 13.54
#